data_AF-A0A3L7S3H3-F1
#
_entry.id   AF-A0A3L7S3H3-F1
#
_cell.length_a   1.000
_cell.length_b   1.000
_cell.length_c   1.000
_cell.angle_alpha   90.00
_cell.angle_beta   90.00
_cell.angle_gamma   90.00
#
_symmetry.space_group_name_H-M   'P 1'
#
loop_
_entity.id
_entity.type
_entity.pdbx_description
1 polymer ?
#
loop_
_entity_poly.entity_id
_entity_poly.type
_entity_poly.pdbx_seq_one_letter_code
_entity_poly.pdbx_strand_id
1 'polypeptide(L)'
;MADEDKTRILSWQDVGGTPPEVEPRIVDGKIMFTCPNGHTLRVPLELGGKRGKCSKCGVPLQIPAVQVEESLPVIDTGSNEPVVEHMPPFIDVSATTNSPPPAPSPAGPASAPPPDDTGPEDWNFDVAGPAAPAFQSGAPAPADDGHANPTARLVARLWAERDHGGIVELHLAGGSVILPEFYEPNWSRGTHGLFASQAADGTVTLTAVAWETVLKIVVRQLTAVPDDMFT
;
A
#
# COMPACT_ATOMS: atom_id res chain seq x y z
N MET A 1 2.41 -53.24 10.75
CA MET A 1 1.00 -52.83 10.73
C MET A 1 0.96 -51.35 11.02
N ALA A 2 0.24 -50.61 10.16
CA ALA A 2 0.04 -49.15 10.15
C ALA A 2 1.25 -48.31 9.68
N ASP A 3 1.14 -47.33 8.77
CA ASP A 3 0.02 -46.90 7.93
C ASP A 3 0.64 -46.03 6.80
N GLU A 4 0.19 -46.24 5.57
CA GLU A 4 0.53 -45.42 4.39
C GLU A 4 -0.41 -44.21 4.34
N ASP A 5 0.00 -43.04 4.82
CA ASP A 5 -0.78 -41.82 4.62
C ASP A 5 -0.36 -41.11 3.33
N LYS A 6 -1.20 -41.31 2.32
CA LYS A 6 -1.14 -40.72 0.98
C LYS A 6 -1.10 -39.20 1.06
N THR A 7 -0.01 -38.62 0.54
CA THR A 7 0.05 -37.24 0.06
C THR A 7 -1.06 -36.99 -0.96
N ARG A 8 -2.21 -36.50 -0.50
CA ARG A 8 -3.22 -35.87 -1.35
C ARG A 8 -2.71 -34.50 -1.75
N ILE A 9 -2.26 -34.41 -2.99
CA ILE A 9 -2.16 -33.14 -3.72
C ILE A 9 -3.57 -32.55 -3.74
N LEU A 10 -3.82 -31.50 -2.96
CA LEU A 10 -5.03 -30.70 -3.07
C LEU A 10 -4.87 -29.80 -4.30
N SER A 11 -5.38 -30.32 -5.42
CA SER A 11 -5.69 -29.57 -6.63
C SER A 11 -6.57 -28.37 -6.29
N TRP A 12 -6.06 -27.17 -6.59
CA TRP A 12 -6.64 -25.84 -6.33
C TRP A 12 -7.86 -25.50 -7.21
N GLN A 13 -8.68 -26.49 -7.61
CA GLN A 13 -9.67 -26.31 -8.68
C GLN A 13 -11.15 -26.30 -8.27
N ASP A 14 -11.49 -26.29 -6.99
CA ASP A 14 -12.91 -26.24 -6.55
C ASP A 14 -13.20 -25.14 -5.51
N VAL A 15 -12.93 -23.87 -5.86
CA VAL A 15 -13.60 -22.74 -5.20
C VAL A 15 -14.31 -21.92 -6.26
N GLY A 16 -15.47 -22.42 -6.70
CA GLY A 16 -16.50 -21.66 -7.40
C GLY A 16 -17.18 -20.65 -6.47
N GLY A 17 -16.38 -19.75 -5.90
CA GLY A 17 -16.87 -18.61 -5.13
C GLY A 17 -17.10 -17.45 -6.06
N THR A 18 -18.36 -17.12 -6.32
CA THR A 18 -18.76 -15.85 -6.94
C THR A 18 -18.00 -14.70 -6.25
N PRO A 19 -17.30 -13.83 -7.00
CA PRO A 19 -16.57 -12.71 -6.42
C PRO A 19 -17.54 -11.86 -5.58
N PRO A 20 -17.16 -11.39 -4.38
CA PRO A 20 -18.00 -10.46 -3.64
C PRO A 20 -18.21 -9.24 -4.54
N GLU A 21 -19.47 -9.00 -4.91
CA GLU A 21 -19.87 -7.83 -5.66
C GLU A 21 -19.58 -6.62 -4.77
N VAL A 22 -18.42 -5.99 -5.00
CA VAL A 22 -17.96 -4.82 -4.24
C VAL A 22 -18.89 -3.68 -4.62
N GLU A 23 -19.93 -3.47 -3.81
CA GLU A 23 -20.84 -2.35 -4.00
C GLU A 23 -20.06 -1.03 -4.01
N PRO A 24 -20.28 -0.18 -5.02
CA PRO A 24 -19.58 1.09 -5.16
C PRO A 24 -19.93 2.02 -4.01
N ARG A 25 -18.93 2.45 -3.23
CA ARG A 25 -19.13 3.40 -2.12
C ARG A 25 -18.99 4.82 -2.63
N ILE A 26 -19.91 5.69 -2.27
CA ILE A 26 -19.80 7.14 -2.51
C ILE A 26 -19.14 7.77 -1.28
N VAL A 27 -18.00 8.43 -1.47
CA VAL A 27 -17.31 9.17 -0.42
C VAL A 27 -16.98 10.55 -0.98
N ASP A 28 -17.46 11.61 -0.33
CA ASP A 28 -17.21 13.01 -0.69
C ASP A 28 -17.57 13.36 -2.16
N GLY A 29 -18.72 12.88 -2.65
CA GLY A 29 -19.16 13.14 -4.03
C GLY A 29 -18.35 12.40 -5.12
N LYS A 30 -17.56 11.40 -4.73
CA LYS A 30 -16.77 10.55 -5.63
C LYS A 30 -17.16 9.09 -5.46
N ILE A 31 -17.23 8.36 -6.56
CA ILE A 31 -17.49 6.92 -6.63
C ILE A 31 -16.16 6.18 -6.44
N MET A 32 -16.10 5.37 -5.39
CA MET A 32 -15.01 4.45 -5.09
C MET A 32 -15.40 3.06 -5.59
N PHE A 33 -14.66 2.51 -6.55
CA PHE A 33 -14.89 1.15 -7.04
C PHE A 33 -13.61 0.52 -7.58
N THR A 34 -13.59 -0.80 -7.72
CA THR A 34 -12.42 -1.55 -8.19
C THR A 34 -12.54 -1.90 -9.68
N CYS A 35 -11.44 -1.75 -10.41
CA CYS A 35 -11.28 -2.27 -11.76
C CYS A 35 -11.25 -3.81 -11.74
N PRO A 36 -11.59 -4.52 -12.84
CA PRO A 36 -11.43 -5.97 -12.94
C PRO A 36 -10.03 -6.51 -12.62
N ASN A 37 -8.99 -5.67 -12.71
CA ASN A 37 -7.61 -6.03 -12.33
C ASN A 37 -7.27 -5.69 -10.87
N GLY A 38 -8.25 -5.34 -10.03
CA GLY A 38 -8.05 -5.04 -8.60
C GLY A 38 -7.64 -3.61 -8.26
N HIS A 39 -7.47 -2.71 -9.23
CA HIS A 39 -7.13 -1.31 -8.94
C HIS A 39 -8.32 -0.50 -8.39
N THR A 40 -8.13 0.16 -7.24
CA THR A 40 -9.12 1.07 -6.67
C THR A 40 -9.14 2.41 -7.42
N LEU A 41 -10.30 2.75 -7.97
CA LEU A 41 -10.53 3.98 -8.72
C LEU A 41 -11.37 4.96 -7.90
N ARG A 42 -11.01 6.23 -8.01
CA ARG A 42 -11.70 7.41 -7.46
C ARG A 42 -12.18 8.24 -8.62
N VAL A 43 -13.46 8.18 -8.94
CA VAL A 43 -14.02 8.98 -10.04
C VAL A 43 -15.09 9.93 -9.51
N PRO A 44 -15.20 11.16 -10.04
CA PRO A 44 -16.31 12.03 -9.74
C PRO A 44 -17.65 11.36 -10.06
N LEU A 45 -18.67 11.66 -9.25
CA LEU A 45 -20.03 11.16 -9.44
C LEU A 45 -20.59 11.43 -10.85
N GLU A 46 -20.20 12.55 -11.47
CA GLU A 46 -20.59 12.95 -12.83
C GLU A 46 -20.14 11.99 -13.94
N LEU A 47 -19.20 11.10 -13.62
CA LEU A 47 -18.73 10.05 -14.51
C LEU A 47 -19.42 8.70 -14.23
N GLY A 48 -20.33 8.65 -13.25
CA GLY A 48 -21.21 7.52 -13.00
C GLY A 48 -21.94 7.09 -14.27
N GLY A 49 -21.95 5.78 -14.54
CA GLY A 49 -22.60 5.19 -15.71
C GLY A 49 -21.84 5.32 -17.04
N LYS A 50 -20.73 6.07 -17.09
CA LYS A 50 -19.93 6.21 -18.32
C LYS A 50 -18.90 5.09 -18.46
N ARG A 51 -18.54 4.78 -19.71
CA ARG A 51 -17.41 3.90 -20.03
C ARG A 51 -16.11 4.69 -19.90
N GLY A 52 -15.20 4.15 -19.10
CA GLY A 52 -13.88 4.73 -18.86
C GLY A 52 -12.76 3.72 -19.11
N LYS A 53 -11.52 4.18 -18.96
CA LYS A 53 -10.34 3.32 -18.85
C LYS A 53 -9.78 3.45 -17.45
N CYS A 54 -9.24 2.36 -16.92
CA CYS A 54 -8.53 2.41 -15.64
C CYS A 54 -7.33 3.35 -15.77
N SER A 55 -7.18 4.31 -14.85
CA SER A 55 -6.02 5.20 -14.82
C SER A 55 -4.71 4.50 -14.47
N LYS A 56 -4.77 3.25 -14.00
CA LYS A 56 -3.60 2.43 -13.63
C LYS A 56 -3.22 1.43 -14.72
N CYS A 57 -4.16 0.62 -15.21
CA CYS A 57 -3.87 -0.42 -16.20
C CYS A 57 -4.40 -0.16 -17.61
N GLY A 58 -5.17 0.92 -17.83
CA GLY A 58 -5.72 1.26 -19.15
C GLY A 58 -6.85 0.36 -19.65
N VAL A 59 -7.21 -0.69 -18.91
CA VAL A 59 -8.31 -1.62 -19.27
C VAL A 59 -9.65 -0.88 -19.29
N PRO A 60 -10.49 -1.09 -20.33
CA PRO A 60 -11.81 -0.49 -20.39
C PRO A 60 -12.70 -1.05 -19.26
N LEU A 61 -13.43 -0.17 -18.60
CA LEU A 61 -14.31 -0.50 -17.49
C LEU A 61 -15.55 0.39 -17.50
N GLN A 62 -16.60 -0.08 -16.88
CA GLN A 62 -17.85 0.67 -16.72
C GLN A 62 -17.93 1.22 -15.31
N ILE A 63 -18.08 2.53 -15.18
CA ILE A 63 -18.27 3.16 -13.88
C ILE A 63 -19.70 2.89 -13.43
N PRO A 64 -19.95 2.37 -12.21
CA PRO A 64 -21.29 2.16 -11.71
C PRO A 64 -22.10 3.46 -11.70
N ALA A 65 -23.33 3.43 -12.20
CA ALA A 65 -24.25 4.56 -12.09
C ALA A 65 -24.90 4.53 -10.71
N VAL A 66 -24.43 5.36 -9.80
CA VAL A 66 -25.14 5.64 -8.55
C VAL A 66 -26.11 6.79 -8.81
N GLN A 67 -27.41 6.48 -8.76
CA GLN A 67 -28.44 7.51 -8.80
C GLN A 67 -28.37 8.24 -7.46
N VAL A 68 -27.88 9.48 -7.47
CA VAL A 68 -28.21 10.39 -6.37
C VAL A 68 -29.65 10.75 -6.62
N GLU A 69 -30.56 10.21 -5.81
CA GLU A 69 -31.89 10.78 -5.67
C GLU A 69 -31.71 12.16 -5.05
N GLU A 70 -31.40 13.12 -5.92
CA GLU A 70 -31.46 14.53 -5.67
C GLU A 70 -32.94 14.81 -5.38
N SER A 71 -33.31 14.73 -4.11
CA SER A 71 -34.60 15.17 -3.62
C SER A 71 -34.64 16.68 -3.83
N LEU A 72 -35.04 17.08 -5.04
CA LEU A 72 -35.39 18.45 -5.38
C LEU A 72 -36.49 18.89 -4.40
N PRO A 73 -36.30 19.94 -3.58
CA PRO A 73 -37.45 20.60 -3.01
C PRO A 73 -38.18 21.26 -4.18
N VAL A 74 -39.35 20.73 -4.51
CA VAL A 74 -40.35 21.40 -5.33
C VAL A 74 -40.79 22.63 -4.54
N ILE A 75 -40.14 23.77 -4.78
CA ILE A 75 -40.66 25.07 -4.37
C ILE A 75 -41.27 25.70 -5.62
N ASP A 76 -42.50 25.27 -5.90
CA ASP A 76 -43.44 26.07 -6.67
C ASP A 76 -44.10 27.02 -5.68
N THR A 77 -43.76 28.31 -5.74
CA THR A 77 -44.69 29.39 -5.39
C THR A 77 -44.13 30.72 -5.89
N GLY A 78 -44.97 31.41 -6.68
CA GLY A 78 -44.59 32.53 -7.52
C GLY A 78 -44.33 33.88 -6.83
N SER A 79 -43.90 34.80 -7.69
CA SER A 79 -44.09 36.25 -7.66
C SER A 79 -43.94 37.00 -6.32
N ASN A 80 -42.79 37.67 -6.14
CA ASN A 80 -42.72 39.15 -6.14
C ASN A 80 -41.28 39.67 -5.95
N GLU A 81 -40.83 40.53 -6.86
CA GLU A 81 -39.81 41.57 -6.63
C GLU A 81 -40.46 42.81 -5.94
N PRO A 82 -39.74 43.90 -5.61
CA PRO A 82 -38.44 44.00 -4.93
C PRO A 82 -38.49 45.06 -3.80
N VAL A 83 -37.76 44.92 -2.69
CA VAL A 83 -37.68 45.99 -1.67
C VAL A 83 -36.29 46.08 -1.02
N VAL A 84 -35.61 47.19 -1.37
CA VAL A 84 -34.84 48.15 -0.52
C VAL A 84 -33.59 47.59 0.17
N GLU A 85 -32.41 47.88 -0.37
CA GLU A 85 -31.54 49.00 0.04
C GLU A 85 -31.11 48.84 1.50
N HIS A 86 -29.81 48.62 1.75
CA HIS A 86 -29.02 49.23 2.83
C HIS A 86 -27.57 48.72 2.73
N MET A 87 -26.73 49.62 2.25
CA MET A 87 -25.27 49.62 2.28
C MET A 87 -24.90 50.89 3.10
N PRO A 88 -23.68 51.14 3.62
CA PRO A 88 -22.47 50.35 3.98
C PRO A 88 -22.09 50.68 5.49
N PRO A 89 -20.84 50.65 6.03
CA PRO A 89 -19.58 50.42 5.33
C PRO A 89 -18.35 49.81 6.05
N PHE A 90 -17.34 49.57 5.20
CA PHE A 90 -15.87 49.51 5.40
C PHE A 90 -15.29 48.51 6.40
N ILE A 91 -14.53 47.52 5.89
CA ILE A 91 -13.10 47.40 6.23
C ILE A 91 -12.30 46.90 5.01
N ASP A 92 -11.24 47.65 4.72
CA ASP A 92 -10.19 47.44 3.73
C ASP A 92 -9.32 46.22 4.09
N VAL A 93 -9.05 45.31 3.15
CA VAL A 93 -7.71 44.71 2.99
C VAL A 93 -7.49 44.40 1.50
N SER A 94 -6.55 45.15 0.95
CA SER A 94 -5.88 44.94 -0.33
C SER A 94 -5.17 43.57 -0.42
N ALA A 95 -5.26 42.89 -1.58
CA ALA A 95 -4.14 42.20 -2.23
C ALA A 95 -4.58 41.45 -3.52
N THR A 96 -4.74 42.19 -4.61
CA THR A 96 -4.55 41.63 -5.96
C THR A 96 -3.13 41.97 -6.37
N THR A 97 -2.32 40.97 -6.75
CA THR A 97 -1.59 40.90 -8.03
C THR A 97 -0.44 39.89 -7.97
N ASN A 98 -0.58 38.86 -8.80
CA ASN A 98 0.45 38.25 -9.66
C ASN A 98 1.89 38.71 -9.46
N SER A 99 2.77 37.77 -9.10
CA SER A 99 3.73 37.14 -10.05
C SER A 99 4.88 36.50 -9.27
N PRO A 100 5.17 35.19 -9.46
CA PRO A 100 6.46 34.64 -9.07
C PRO A 100 7.53 35.05 -10.09
N PRO A 101 8.69 35.61 -9.68
CA PRO A 101 9.82 35.77 -10.57
C PRO A 101 10.49 34.41 -10.89
N PRO A 102 11.12 34.28 -12.06
CA PRO A 102 11.63 33.03 -12.61
C PRO A 102 12.89 32.51 -11.90
N ALA A 103 13.04 31.18 -11.99
CA ALA A 103 14.16 30.40 -11.49
C ALA A 103 15.52 30.84 -12.06
N PRO A 104 16.59 30.86 -11.25
CA PRO A 104 17.95 30.77 -11.75
C PRO A 104 18.33 29.30 -12.03
N SER A 105 18.81 29.07 -13.26
CA SER A 105 19.32 27.81 -13.81
C SER A 105 20.36 27.08 -12.94
N PRO A 106 20.45 25.74 -13.05
CA PRO A 106 21.55 24.97 -12.49
C PRO A 106 22.84 25.24 -13.27
N ALA A 107 23.87 25.68 -12.55
CA ALA A 107 25.23 25.75 -13.07
C ALA A 107 25.89 24.36 -12.98
N GLY A 108 26.28 23.83 -14.15
CA GLY A 108 27.50 23.05 -14.36
C GLY A 108 27.63 21.66 -13.71
N PRO A 109 27.75 20.58 -14.50
CA PRO A 109 28.35 19.34 -14.03
C PRO A 109 29.87 19.51 -13.96
N ALA A 110 30.44 19.41 -12.76
CA ALA A 110 31.89 19.36 -12.57
C ALA A 110 32.29 17.98 -12.04
N SER A 111 32.83 17.19 -12.97
CA SER A 111 33.92 16.23 -12.82
C SER A 111 33.84 15.17 -11.71
N ALA A 112 33.46 13.97 -12.13
CA ALA A 112 33.90 12.73 -11.50
C ALA A 112 35.44 12.59 -11.59
N PRO A 113 36.13 12.14 -10.53
CA PRO A 113 37.45 11.54 -10.66
C PRO A 113 37.33 10.09 -11.17
N PRO A 114 38.27 9.61 -12.01
CA PRO A 114 38.30 8.21 -12.45
C PRO A 114 38.63 7.27 -11.27
N PRO A 115 38.13 6.03 -11.25
CA PRO A 115 38.73 5.00 -10.41
C PRO A 115 40.11 4.65 -10.97
N ASP A 116 41.14 4.79 -10.14
CA ASP A 116 42.47 4.21 -10.39
C ASP A 116 42.34 2.69 -10.51
N ASP A 117 42.57 2.22 -11.72
CA ASP A 117 42.95 0.86 -12.05
C ASP A 117 44.47 0.77 -11.87
N THR A 118 44.96 0.01 -10.89
CA THR A 118 46.30 -0.58 -10.88
C THR A 118 46.44 -1.56 -9.71
N GLY A 119 46.32 -2.85 -10.01
CA GLY A 119 46.73 -3.92 -9.11
C GLY A 119 46.35 -5.29 -9.67
N PRO A 120 47.33 -6.07 -10.16
CA PRO A 120 47.06 -7.20 -11.04
C PRO A 120 46.52 -8.42 -10.29
N GLU A 121 45.70 -9.13 -11.05
CA GLU A 121 45.25 -10.51 -10.90
C GLU A 121 46.33 -11.45 -10.41
N ASP A 122 46.03 -12.17 -9.33
CA ASP A 122 46.37 -13.57 -9.06
C ASP A 122 45.82 -13.84 -7.63
N TRP A 123 44.95 -14.80 -7.32
CA TRP A 123 45.17 -16.23 -7.48
C TRP A 123 43.86 -17.02 -7.32
N ASN A 124 43.62 -17.89 -8.31
CA ASN A 124 43.02 -19.23 -8.24
C ASN A 124 41.49 -19.43 -8.13
N PHE A 125 40.87 -19.63 -9.30
CA PHE A 125 39.66 -20.44 -9.48
C PHE A 125 40.07 -21.80 -10.07
N ASP A 126 40.16 -22.84 -9.23
CA ASP A 126 40.23 -24.22 -9.68
C ASP A 126 38.84 -24.84 -9.58
N VAL A 127 38.24 -25.13 -10.74
CA VAL A 127 37.00 -25.89 -10.90
C VAL A 127 37.32 -27.38 -10.91
N ALA A 128 36.82 -28.12 -9.93
CA ALA A 128 36.39 -29.52 -10.09
C ALA A 128 35.53 -29.96 -8.89
N GLY A 129 34.24 -30.23 -9.13
CA GLY A 129 33.29 -30.75 -8.13
C GLY A 129 33.57 -32.20 -7.69
N PRO A 130 32.74 -32.79 -6.80
CA PRO A 130 31.33 -33.00 -7.18
C PRO A 130 30.30 -32.76 -6.05
N ALA A 131 29.04 -32.73 -6.49
CA ALA A 131 27.82 -32.93 -5.73
C ALA A 131 27.48 -31.85 -4.68
N ALA A 132 26.54 -30.99 -5.08
CA ALA A 132 25.77 -30.16 -4.17
C ALA A 132 25.24 -31.00 -2.99
N PRO A 133 25.48 -30.60 -1.72
CA PRO A 133 24.54 -30.96 -0.69
C PRO A 133 23.24 -30.25 -1.04
N ALA A 134 22.19 -31.05 -1.29
CA ALA A 134 20.82 -30.57 -1.37
C ALA A 134 20.59 -29.53 -0.27
N PHE A 135 20.02 -28.38 -0.63
CA PHE A 135 19.52 -27.40 0.33
C PHE A 135 18.60 -28.13 1.30
N GLN A 136 19.12 -28.50 2.47
CA GLN A 136 18.34 -29.06 3.54
C GLN A 136 17.46 -27.93 4.05
N SER A 137 16.25 -27.83 3.51
CA SER A 137 15.13 -27.13 4.12
C SER A 137 14.75 -27.88 5.39
N GLY A 138 15.61 -27.73 6.39
CA GLY A 138 15.54 -28.38 7.69
C GLY A 138 16.31 -27.55 8.70
N ALA A 139 16.14 -26.23 8.64
CA ALA A 139 16.42 -25.41 9.80
C ALA A 139 15.39 -25.84 10.86
N PRO A 140 15.81 -26.39 12.02
CA PRO A 140 14.89 -26.50 13.15
C PRO A 140 14.35 -25.08 13.41
N ALA A 141 13.03 -24.95 13.61
CA ALA A 141 12.44 -23.70 14.05
C ALA A 141 13.33 -23.18 15.19
N PRO A 142 13.89 -21.96 15.08
CA PRO A 142 14.74 -21.46 16.16
C PRO A 142 13.89 -21.51 17.42
N ALA A 143 14.39 -22.23 18.42
CA ALA A 143 13.85 -22.17 19.75
C ALA A 143 13.65 -20.69 20.09
N ASP A 144 12.55 -20.37 20.76
CA ASP A 144 12.26 -18.99 21.11
C ASP A 144 13.31 -18.52 22.12
N ASP A 145 14.48 -18.08 21.62
CA ASP A 145 15.49 -17.40 22.39
C ASP A 145 14.76 -16.13 22.84
N GLY A 146 14.39 -16.04 24.12
CA GLY A 146 13.54 -14.98 24.69
C GLY A 146 14.09 -13.55 24.59
N HIS A 147 14.95 -13.28 23.61
CA HIS A 147 15.59 -12.02 23.24
C HIS A 147 15.05 -11.45 21.91
N ALA A 148 13.98 -12.01 21.33
CA ALA A 148 13.35 -11.40 20.16
C ALA A 148 12.91 -9.96 20.48
N ASN A 149 13.25 -9.02 19.62
CA ASN A 149 12.91 -7.61 19.79
C ASN A 149 11.40 -7.44 20.07
N PRO A 150 10.98 -6.65 21.08
CA PRO A 150 9.56 -6.53 21.45
C PRO A 150 8.71 -5.96 20.31
N THR A 151 9.25 -5.03 19.52
CA THR A 151 8.60 -4.50 18.33
C THR A 151 8.45 -5.59 17.27
N ALA A 152 9.47 -6.44 17.06
CA ALA A 152 9.37 -7.57 16.14
C ALA A 152 8.25 -8.55 16.53
N ARG A 153 8.11 -8.84 17.83
CA ARG A 153 7.05 -9.69 18.36
C ARG A 153 5.66 -9.08 18.12
N LEU A 154 5.52 -7.77 18.38
CA LEU A 154 4.28 -7.05 18.14
C LEU A 154 3.92 -7.02 16.64
N VAL A 155 4.89 -6.72 15.77
CA VAL A 155 4.71 -6.75 14.32
C VAL A 155 4.30 -8.14 13.87
N ALA A 156 4.98 -9.20 14.32
CA ALA A 156 4.64 -10.57 13.96
C ALA A 156 3.20 -10.96 14.35
N ARG A 157 2.75 -10.55 15.54
CA ARG A 157 1.37 -10.78 15.99
C ARG A 157 0.36 -10.02 15.14
N LEU A 158 0.58 -8.72 14.93
CA LEU A 158 -0.31 -7.87 14.12
C LEU A 158 -0.29 -8.24 12.64
N TRP A 159 0.79 -8.86 12.16
CA TRP A 159 0.91 -9.32 10.79
C TRP A 159 -0.08 -10.45 10.45
N ALA A 160 -0.42 -11.29 11.42
CA ALA A 160 -1.41 -12.36 11.25
C ALA A 160 -2.78 -11.83 10.80
N GLU A 161 -3.10 -10.58 11.13
CA GLU A 161 -4.38 -9.97 10.74
C GLU A 161 -4.51 -9.70 9.25
N ARG A 162 -3.42 -9.79 8.49
CA ARG A 162 -3.48 -9.71 7.03
C ARG A 162 -4.25 -10.88 6.41
N ASP A 163 -4.26 -12.04 7.07
CA ASP A 163 -5.04 -13.20 6.62
C ASP A 163 -6.56 -12.92 6.66
N HIS A 164 -6.96 -11.92 7.46
CA HIS A 164 -8.35 -11.43 7.56
C HIS A 164 -8.61 -10.15 6.75
N GLY A 165 -7.69 -9.78 5.84
CA GLY A 165 -7.79 -8.58 5.00
C GLY A 165 -7.23 -7.31 5.64
N GLY A 166 -6.61 -7.41 6.82
CA GLY A 166 -5.91 -6.30 7.45
C GLY A 166 -4.75 -5.79 6.58
N ILE A 167 -4.49 -4.49 6.65
CA ILE A 167 -3.28 -3.89 6.05
C ILE A 167 -2.43 -3.34 7.18
N VAL A 168 -1.18 -3.80 7.25
CA VAL A 168 -0.19 -3.33 8.21
C VAL A 168 0.55 -2.12 7.65
N GLU A 169 0.56 -1.04 8.41
CA GLU A 169 1.32 0.18 8.13
C GLU A 169 2.37 0.38 9.22
N LEU A 170 3.61 0.67 8.82
CA LEU A 170 4.68 1.02 9.73
C LEU A 170 5.04 2.48 9.52
N HIS A 171 4.86 3.27 10.58
CA HIS A 171 5.28 4.67 10.60
C HIS A 171 6.67 4.75 11.23
N LEU A 172 7.60 5.31 10.47
CA LEU A 172 9.00 5.44 10.85
C LEU A 172 9.30 6.83 11.41
N ALA A 173 10.37 6.92 12.19
CA ALA A 173 10.99 8.18 12.56
C ALA A 173 11.34 8.97 11.29
N GLY A 174 11.08 10.28 11.31
CA GLY A 174 11.18 11.13 10.11
C GLY A 174 9.89 11.23 9.29
N GLY A 175 8.81 10.56 9.71
CA GLY A 175 7.47 10.73 9.13
C GLY A 175 7.20 9.87 7.89
N SER A 176 8.17 9.07 7.46
CA SER A 176 7.96 8.08 6.40
C SER A 176 7.00 6.98 6.84
N VAL A 177 6.22 6.46 5.91
CA VAL A 177 5.31 5.33 6.13
C VAL A 177 5.58 4.29 5.07
N ILE A 178 5.72 3.04 5.50
CA ILE A 178 5.80 1.90 4.58
C ILE A 178 4.55 1.02 4.72
N LEU A 179 4.08 0.53 3.59
CA LEU A 179 2.98 -0.42 3.45
C LEU A 179 3.57 -1.72 2.88
N PRO A 180 4.23 -2.52 3.72
CA PRO A 180 4.81 -3.77 3.28
C PRO A 180 3.73 -4.77 2.88
N GLU A 181 4.04 -5.58 1.89
CA GLU A 181 3.20 -6.69 1.43
C GLU A 181 3.69 -8.02 1.99
N PHE A 182 5.00 -8.12 2.25
CA PHE A 182 5.66 -9.29 2.81
C PHE A 182 6.45 -8.90 4.06
N TYR A 183 6.54 -9.84 5.00
CA TYR A 183 7.31 -9.75 6.24
C TYR A 183 7.92 -11.12 6.52
N GLU A 184 9.19 -11.14 6.89
CA GLU A 184 9.93 -12.38 7.19
C GLU A 184 10.26 -12.48 8.70
N PRO A 185 9.43 -13.17 9.51
CA PRO A 185 9.58 -13.18 10.97
C PRO A 185 10.92 -13.75 11.43
N ASN A 186 11.41 -14.79 10.75
CA ASN A 186 12.65 -15.47 11.11
C ASN A 186 13.89 -14.58 10.96
N TRP A 187 13.88 -13.69 9.95
CA TRP A 187 14.99 -12.78 9.68
C TRP A 187 14.83 -11.44 10.43
N SER A 188 13.72 -11.28 11.14
CA SER A 188 13.33 -10.04 11.79
C SER A 188 13.47 -10.07 13.32
N ARG A 189 14.06 -11.12 13.88
CA ARG A 189 14.21 -11.32 15.34
C ARG A 189 15.24 -10.39 15.99
N GLY A 190 16.18 -9.86 15.19
CA GLY A 190 17.32 -9.06 15.65
C GLY A 190 17.01 -7.56 15.79
N THR A 191 17.93 -6.72 15.32
CA THR A 191 17.80 -5.24 15.39
C THR A 191 16.92 -4.65 14.29
N HIS A 192 16.65 -5.41 13.22
CA HIS A 192 15.89 -4.95 12.07
C HIS A 192 14.75 -5.91 11.76
N GLY A 193 13.70 -5.37 11.15
CA GLY A 193 12.66 -6.13 10.46
C GLY A 193 12.91 -6.14 8.96
N LEU A 194 12.74 -7.30 8.32
CA LEU A 194 12.80 -7.45 6.88
C LEU A 194 11.40 -7.45 6.28
N PHE A 195 11.19 -6.52 5.37
CA PHE A 195 9.93 -6.32 4.67
C PHE A 195 10.15 -6.33 3.16
N ALA A 196 9.10 -6.67 2.42
CA ALA A 196 9.08 -6.48 0.98
C ALA A 196 7.79 -5.83 0.50
N SER A 197 7.90 -5.07 -0.59
CA SER A 197 6.76 -4.52 -1.33
C SER A 197 6.95 -4.83 -2.81
N GLN A 198 5.88 -5.25 -3.49
CA GLN A 198 5.90 -5.42 -4.94
C GLN A 198 5.52 -4.11 -5.63
N ALA A 199 6.31 -3.71 -6.62
CA ALA A 199 5.98 -2.60 -7.49
C ALA A 199 5.05 -3.07 -8.63
N ALA A 200 4.39 -2.11 -9.28
CA ALA A 200 3.44 -2.40 -10.36
C ALA A 200 4.08 -3.06 -11.61
N ASP A 201 5.41 -2.95 -11.75
CA ASP A 201 6.18 -3.62 -12.80
C ASP A 201 6.54 -5.08 -12.45
N GLY A 202 6.06 -5.58 -11.31
CA GLY A 202 6.32 -6.93 -10.81
C GLY A 202 7.63 -7.07 -10.05
N THR A 203 8.47 -6.03 -9.99
CA THR A 203 9.71 -6.05 -9.21
C THR A 203 9.41 -6.01 -7.72
N VAL A 204 10.30 -6.61 -6.91
CA VAL A 204 10.17 -6.66 -5.45
C VAL A 204 11.26 -5.81 -4.83
N THR A 205 10.88 -4.88 -3.97
CA THR A 205 11.82 -4.11 -3.15
C THR A 205 11.87 -4.73 -1.76
N LEU A 206 13.06 -5.19 -1.34
CA LEU A 206 13.35 -5.62 0.02
C LEU A 206 13.85 -4.42 0.83
N THR A 207 13.25 -4.18 2.00
CA THR A 207 13.63 -3.10 2.91
C THR A 207 13.91 -3.69 4.28
N ALA A 208 15.12 -3.50 4.79
CA ALA A 208 15.43 -3.74 6.20
C ALA A 208 15.19 -2.44 6.99
N VAL A 209 14.33 -2.50 8.00
CA VAL A 209 13.97 -1.36 8.84
C VAL A 209 14.45 -1.61 10.25
N ALA A 210 15.22 -0.68 10.80
CA ALA A 210 15.69 -0.78 12.18
C ALA A 210 14.53 -0.59 13.15
N TRP A 211 14.37 -1.50 14.11
CA TRP A 211 13.18 -1.55 14.96
C TRP A 211 12.99 -0.31 15.83
N GLU A 212 14.08 0.33 16.23
CA GLU A 212 14.11 1.57 16.98
C GLU A 212 13.54 2.78 16.21
N THR A 213 13.45 2.67 14.89
CA THR A 213 12.84 3.72 14.04
C THR A 213 11.34 3.56 13.91
N VAL A 214 10.76 2.43 14.28
CA VAL A 214 9.31 2.19 14.19
C VAL A 214 8.62 2.89 15.36
N LEU A 215 7.85 3.94 15.06
CA LEU A 215 7.15 4.74 16.07
C LEU A 215 5.71 4.30 16.30
N LYS A 216 5.05 3.79 15.25
CA LYS A 216 3.65 3.38 15.31
C LYS A 216 3.39 2.28 14.29
N ILE A 217 2.68 1.24 14.73
CA ILE A 217 2.17 0.16 13.89
C ILE A 217 0.66 0.33 13.82
N VAL A 218 0.10 0.39 12.61
CA VAL A 218 -1.35 0.48 12.39
C VAL A 218 -1.78 -0.74 11.61
N VAL A 219 -2.83 -1.41 12.06
CA VAL A 219 -3.55 -2.39 11.25
C VAL A 219 -4.89 -1.77 10.87
N ARG A 220 -5.12 -1.56 9.59
CA ARG A 220 -6.37 -0.99 9.06
C ARG A 220 -7.19 -2.04 8.32
N GLN A 221 -8.46 -1.73 8.08
CA GLN A 221 -9.40 -2.58 7.33
C GLN A 221 -9.69 -3.94 8.00
N LEU A 222 -9.53 -4.01 9.32
CA LEU A 222 -10.02 -5.16 10.08
C LEU A 222 -11.55 -5.16 10.09
N THR A 223 -12.13 -6.30 9.69
CA THR A 223 -13.58 -6.53 9.69
C THR A 223 -14.10 -6.79 11.11
N ALA A 224 -13.29 -7.42 11.94
CA ALA A 224 -13.50 -7.62 13.37
C ALA A 224 -12.16 -7.56 14.11
N VAL A 225 -12.21 -7.28 15.41
CA VAL A 225 -11.03 -7.39 16.27
C VAL A 225 -10.95 -8.83 16.79
N PRO A 226 -9.79 -9.50 16.74
CA PRO A 226 -9.64 -10.84 17.31
C PRO A 226 -9.92 -10.85 18.82
N ASP A 227 -10.67 -11.86 19.27
CA ASP A 227 -11.03 -12.00 20.69
C ASP A 227 -9.80 -12.15 21.62
N ASP A 228 -8.71 -12.73 21.10
CA ASP A 228 -7.42 -12.95 21.80
C ASP A 228 -6.44 -11.76 21.68
N MET A 229 -6.91 -10.57 21.28
CA MET A 229 -6.04 -9.39 21.10
C MET A 229 -5.89 -8.54 22.37
N PHE A 230 -6.84 -8.64 23.31
CA PHE A 230 -6.92 -7.79 24.51
C PHE A 230 -7.09 -8.56 25.83
N THR A 231 -6.81 -9.86 25.81
CA THR A 231 -7.00 -10.77 26.95
C THR A 231 -5.72 -11.11 27.68
#